data_AF-A0AAE0DZS9-F1
#
_entry.id   AF-A0AAE0DZS9-F1
#
_cell.length_a   1.000
_cell.length_b   1.000
_cell.length_c   1.000
_cell.angle_alpha   90.00
_cell.angle_beta   90.00
_cell.angle_gamma   90.00
#
_symmetry.space_group_name_H-M   'P 1'
#
loop_
_entity.id
_entity.type
_entity.pdbx_description
1 polymer ?
#
loop_
_entity_poly.entity_id
_entity_poly.type
_entity_poly.pdbx_seq_one_letter_code
_entity_poly.pdbx_strand_id
1 'polypeptide(L)'
;MKLFPLEKAFEMASQGVQGYGHFWVNMLGYWKASLEQPDKILFLKYEDLKEDVNFHFKRLADFLGCPFYVDEERREVIEERSKLCSFDNLKNLEVNKLSKLPVEKSKVAIVLGRGRCTYVRRFVSSTSIDGGF
;
A
#
# COMPACT_ATOMS: atom_id res chain seq x y z
N MET A 1 2.53 -22.12 7.25
CA MET A 1 2.76 -21.54 5.91
C MET A 1 4.15 -21.95 5.48
N LYS A 2 4.29 -22.63 4.33
CA LYS A 2 5.60 -23.05 3.82
C LYS A 2 6.26 -21.82 3.19
N LEU A 3 7.47 -21.47 3.60
CA LEU A 3 8.22 -20.39 2.95
C LEU A 3 8.76 -20.93 1.62
N PHE A 4 8.40 -20.30 0.51
CA PHE A 4 8.94 -20.63 -0.80
C PHE A 4 10.19 -19.79 -1.09
N PRO A 5 11.15 -20.30 -1.90
CA PRO A 5 12.15 -19.47 -2.54
C PRO A 5 11.48 -18.32 -3.31
N LEU A 6 12.15 -17.18 -3.42
CA LEU A 6 11.57 -15.96 -3.99
C LEU A 6 11.07 -16.17 -5.43
N GLU A 7 11.84 -16.90 -6.23
CA GLU A 7 11.55 -17.20 -7.63
C GLU A 7 10.25 -18.00 -7.75
N LYS A 8 10.07 -19.01 -6.88
CA LYS A 8 8.86 -19.82 -6.85
C LYS A 8 7.65 -19.03 -6.33
N ALA A 9 7.86 -18.16 -5.34
CA ALA A 9 6.80 -17.27 -4.88
C ALA A 9 6.36 -16.28 -5.97
N PHE A 10 7.31 -15.77 -6.76
CA PHE A 10 7.05 -14.89 -7.90
C PHE A 10 6.30 -15.60 -9.02
N GLU A 11 6.72 -16.83 -9.39
CA GLU A 11 6.02 -17.65 -10.38
C GLU A 11 4.56 -17.91 -9.96
N MET A 12 4.36 -18.35 -8.72
CA MET A 12 3.02 -18.56 -8.16
C MET A 12 2.18 -17.27 -8.19
N ALA A 13 2.74 -16.14 -7.78
CA ALA A 13 2.04 -14.85 -7.82
C ALA A 13 1.67 -14.43 -9.25
N SER A 14 2.57 -14.67 -10.22
CA SER A 14 2.35 -14.33 -11.64
C SER A 14 1.24 -15.19 -12.26
N GLN A 15 1.17 -16.46 -11.86
CA GLN A 15 0.09 -17.38 -12.20
C GLN A 15 -1.19 -17.17 -11.36
N GLY A 16 -1.23 -16.16 -10.48
CA GLY A 16 -2.38 -15.87 -9.63
C GLY A 16 -2.61 -16.90 -8.50
N VAL A 17 -1.68 -17.82 -8.30
CA VAL A 17 -1.69 -18.84 -7.23
C VAL A 17 -1.19 -18.22 -5.92
N GLN A 18 -1.85 -17.14 -5.50
CA GLN A 18 -1.60 -16.42 -4.25
C GLN A 18 -2.92 -16.04 -3.57
N GLY A 19 -2.85 -15.63 -2.30
CA GLY A 19 -4.03 -15.12 -1.60
C GLY A 19 -4.67 -13.96 -2.38
N TYR A 20 -6.00 -13.96 -2.48
CA TYR A 20 -6.79 -12.97 -3.22
C TYR A 20 -6.64 -12.99 -4.76
N GLY A 21 -5.91 -13.96 -5.35
CA GLY A 21 -5.90 -14.22 -6.80
C GLY A 21 -4.94 -13.35 -7.62
N HIS A 22 -5.25 -13.21 -8.92
CA HIS A 22 -4.43 -12.44 -9.86
C HIS A 22 -4.43 -10.95 -9.50
N PHE A 23 -3.26 -10.46 -9.11
CA PHE A 23 -3.06 -9.06 -8.72
C PHE A 23 -3.55 -8.07 -9.79
N TRP A 24 -3.21 -8.32 -11.06
CA TRP A 24 -3.57 -7.43 -12.17
C TRP A 24 -5.08 -7.35 -12.42
N VAL A 25 -5.78 -8.48 -12.31
CA VAL A 25 -7.24 -8.52 -12.48
C VAL A 25 -7.91 -7.69 -11.40
N ASN A 26 -7.47 -7.83 -10.14
CA ASN A 26 -8.00 -7.03 -9.03
C ASN A 26 -7.71 -5.54 -9.22
N MET A 27 -6.46 -5.18 -9.51
CA MET A 27 -6.05 -3.78 -9.66
C MET A 27 -6.80 -3.10 -10.81
N LEU A 28 -6.88 -3.74 -11.98
CA LEU A 28 -7.63 -3.21 -13.13
C LEU A 28 -9.14 -3.09 -12.84
N GLY A 29 -9.70 -4.05 -12.09
CA GLY A 29 -11.10 -3.99 -11.67
C GLY A 29 -11.40 -2.75 -10.82
N TYR A 30 -10.62 -2.52 -9.75
CA TYR A 30 -10.79 -1.35 -8.89
C TYR A 30 -10.50 -0.04 -9.63
N TRP A 31 -9.51 -0.02 -10.52
CA TRP A 31 -9.23 1.16 -11.33
C TRP A 31 -10.42 1.52 -12.23
N LYS A 32 -10.98 0.56 -12.97
CA LYS A 32 -12.18 0.80 -13.80
C LYS A 32 -13.36 1.26 -12.95
N ALA A 33 -13.61 0.60 -11.82
CA ALA A 33 -14.69 0.98 -10.91
C ALA A 33 -14.52 2.40 -10.36
N SER A 34 -13.30 2.87 -10.13
CA SER A 34 -13.02 4.25 -9.71
C SER A 34 -13.32 5.29 -10.78
N LEU A 35 -13.23 4.92 -12.07
CA LEU A 35 -13.62 5.79 -13.17
C LEU A 35 -15.15 5.86 -13.31
N GLU A 36 -15.84 4.75 -13.05
CA GLU A 36 -17.31 4.68 -13.13
C GLU A 36 -18.00 5.31 -11.92
N GLN A 37 -17.40 5.22 -10.74
CA GLN A 37 -17.97 5.69 -9.47
C GLN A 37 -16.96 6.50 -8.65
N PRO A 38 -16.50 7.66 -9.15
CA PRO A 38 -15.45 8.45 -8.50
C PRO A 38 -15.84 8.97 -7.11
N ASP A 39 -17.13 9.16 -6.83
CA ASP A 39 -17.64 9.60 -5.53
C ASP A 39 -17.68 8.46 -4.49
N LYS A 40 -17.54 7.20 -4.92
CA LYS A 40 -17.62 6.01 -4.05
C LYS A 40 -16.31 5.24 -3.95
N ILE A 41 -15.43 5.40 -4.94
CA ILE A 41 -14.18 4.65 -5.02
C ILE A 41 -13.04 5.61 -5.33
N LEU A 42 -12.17 5.83 -4.34
CA LEU A 42 -10.93 6.56 -4.50
C LEU A 42 -9.78 5.57 -4.83
N PHE A 43 -9.28 5.64 -6.06
CA PHE A 43 -8.10 4.90 -6.47
C PHE A 43 -6.82 5.72 -6.23
N LEU A 44 -5.88 5.15 -5.47
CA LEU A 44 -4.60 5.76 -5.14
C LEU A 44 -3.45 4.85 -5.56
N LYS A 45 -2.41 5.46 -6.13
CA LYS A 45 -1.15 4.80 -6.45
C LYS A 45 -0.13 5.10 -5.37
N TYR A 46 0.57 4.06 -4.92
CA TYR A 46 1.51 4.17 -3.81
C TYR A 46 2.70 5.09 -4.12
N GLU A 47 3.20 5.07 -5.35
CA GLU A 47 4.28 5.95 -5.79
C GLU A 47 3.87 7.42 -5.72
N ASP A 48 2.68 7.76 -6.24
CA ASP A 48 2.18 9.13 -6.28
C ASP A 48 1.93 9.64 -4.84
N LEU A 49 1.39 8.77 -3.96
CA LEU A 49 1.25 9.06 -2.54
C LEU A 49 2.59 9.40 -1.86
N LYS A 50 3.69 8.75 -2.25
CA LYS A 50 5.02 9.07 -1.70
C LYS A 50 5.63 10.34 -2.28
N GLU A 51 5.26 10.70 -3.50
CA GLU A 51 5.76 11.90 -4.16
C GLU A 51 5.16 13.16 -3.52
N ASP A 52 3.85 13.16 -3.27
CA ASP A 52 3.17 14.26 -2.57
C ASP A 52 2.12 13.74 -1.57
N VAL A 53 2.61 13.38 -0.38
CA VAL A 53 1.76 12.88 0.72
C VAL A 53 0.68 13.90 1.08
N ASN A 54 1.01 15.19 1.10
CA ASN A 54 0.09 16.23 1.57
C ASN A 54 -1.06 16.44 0.59
N PHE A 55 -0.79 16.49 -0.71
CA PHE A 55 -1.82 16.55 -1.75
C PHE A 55 -2.77 15.36 -1.67
N HIS A 56 -2.21 14.15 -1.61
CA HIS A 56 -3.01 12.93 -1.57
C HIS A 56 -3.78 12.76 -0.26
N PHE A 57 -3.25 13.25 0.87
CA PHE A 57 -3.94 13.25 2.15
C PHE A 57 -5.13 14.23 2.16
N LYS A 58 -4.98 15.43 1.59
CA LYS A 58 -6.10 16.36 1.37
C LYS A 58 -7.18 15.73 0.49
N ARG A 59 -6.78 15.16 -0.65
CA ARG A 59 -7.71 14.47 -1.55
C ARG A 59 -8.47 13.32 -0.87
N LEU A 60 -7.80 12.56 0.00
CA LEU A 60 -8.44 11.51 0.79
C LEU A 60 -9.46 12.09 1.79
N ALA A 61 -9.10 13.17 2.48
CA ALA A 61 -9.97 13.83 3.44
C ALA A 61 -11.22 14.42 2.77
N ASP A 62 -11.05 15.06 1.62
CA ASP A 62 -12.15 15.56 0.78
C ASP A 62 -13.09 14.42 0.36
N PHE A 63 -12.53 13.31 -0.11
CA PHE A 63 -13.30 12.12 -0.51
C PHE A 63 -14.09 11.51 0.65
N LEU A 64 -13.55 11.55 1.88
CA LEU A 64 -14.24 11.07 3.08
C LEU A 64 -15.27 12.07 3.64
N GLY A 65 -15.44 13.23 3.02
CA GLY A 65 -16.35 14.28 3.49
C GLY A 65 -15.82 15.07 4.70
N CYS A 66 -14.50 15.03 4.93
CA CYS A 66 -13.82 15.72 6.02
C CYS A 66 -12.72 16.66 5.47
N PRO A 67 -13.05 17.60 4.58
CA PRO A 67 -12.04 18.47 3.95
C PRO A 67 -11.32 19.32 5.00
N PHE A 68 -10.04 19.58 4.77
CA PHE A 68 -9.27 20.48 5.63
C PHE A 68 -9.66 21.94 5.37
N TYR A 69 -9.75 22.74 6.43
CA TYR A 69 -10.01 24.18 6.32
C TYR A 69 -8.70 24.97 6.18
N VAL A 70 -8.77 26.16 5.57
CA VAL A 70 -7.60 27.06 5.37
C VAL A 70 -6.85 27.34 6.68
N ASP A 71 -7.56 27.45 7.81
CA ASP A 71 -6.93 27.66 9.11
C ASP A 71 -6.19 26.42 9.63
N GLU A 72 -6.65 25.21 9.30
CA GLU A 72 -5.95 23.96 9.64
C GLU A 72 -4.68 23.78 8.79
N GLU A 73 -4.74 24.20 7.52
CA GLU A 73 -3.57 24.21 6.64
C GLU A 73 -2.49 25.17 7.17
N ARG A 74 -2.89 26.36 7.62
CA ARG A 74 -1.98 27.36 8.22
C ARG A 74 -1.38 26.90 9.55
N ARG A 75 -2.07 26.02 10.27
CA ARG A 75 -1.62 25.45 11.54
C ARG A 75 -0.75 24.21 11.38
N GLU A 76 -0.34 23.88 10.15
CA GLU A 76 0.51 22.72 9.84
C GLU A 76 -0.08 21.36 10.27
N VAL A 77 -1.40 21.31 10.50
CA VAL A 77 -2.10 20.10 10.99
C VAL A 77 -1.91 18.93 10.03
N ILE A 78 -1.86 19.22 8.73
CA ILE A 78 -1.66 18.22 7.67
C ILE A 78 -0.30 17.54 7.81
N GLU A 79 0.76 18.32 8.05
CA GLU A 79 2.11 17.79 8.19
C GLU A 79 2.24 16.96 9.48
N GLU A 80 1.67 17.45 10.58
CA GLU A 80 1.64 16.73 11.86
C GLU A 80 0.94 15.36 11.72
N ARG A 81 -0.23 15.33 11.09
CA ARG A 81 -1.02 14.10 10.87
C ARG A 81 -0.32 13.14 9.92
N SER A 82 0.24 13.65 8.82
CA SER A 82 1.05 12.87 7.89
C SER A 82 2.27 12.25 8.58
N LYS A 83 2.94 13.00 9.47
CA LYS A 83 4.09 12.51 10.25
C LYS A 83 3.70 11.42 11.25
N LEU A 84 2.53 11.54 11.90
CA LEU A 84 2.00 10.48 12.77
C LEU A 84 1.75 9.18 11.99
N CYS A 85 1.25 9.26 10.76
CA CYS A 85 1.01 8.10 9.90
C CYS A 85 2.23 7.70 9.04
N SER A 86 3.38 8.35 9.24
CA SER A 86 4.58 8.07 8.45
C SER A 86 5.11 6.66 8.70
N PHE A 87 5.79 6.11 7.70
CA PHE A 87 6.38 4.78 7.79
C PHE A 87 7.37 4.67 8.97
N ASP A 88 8.19 5.70 9.19
CA ASP A 88 9.16 5.73 10.28
C ASP A 88 8.49 5.77 11.65
N ASN A 89 7.41 6.54 11.81
CA ASN A 89 6.67 6.57 13.06
C ASN A 89 5.98 5.22 13.31
N LEU A 90 5.20 4.73 12.35
CA LEU A 90 4.42 3.50 12.49
C LEU A 90 5.30 2.27 12.73
N LYS A 91 6.44 2.15 12.04
CA LYS A 91 7.39 1.05 12.25
C LYS A 91 8.00 1.04 13.65
N ASN A 92 8.06 2.20 14.31
CA ASN A 92 8.64 2.35 15.63
C ASN A 92 7.65 2.15 16.78
N LEU A 93 6.35 2.02 16.51
CA LEU A 93 5.33 1.72 17.52
C LEU A 93 5.51 0.28 18.05
N GLU A 94 5.34 0.09 19.36
CA GLU A 94 5.54 -1.20 20.03
C GLU A 94 4.67 -2.31 19.45
N VAL A 95 3.43 -1.98 19.08
CA VAL A 95 2.47 -2.90 18.43
C VAL A 95 2.98 -3.48 17.10
N ASN A 96 3.89 -2.78 16.43
CA ASN A 96 4.48 -3.21 15.14
C ASN A 96 5.89 -3.82 15.32
N LYS A 97 6.50 -3.68 16.50
CA LYS A 97 7.78 -4.31 16.88
C LYS A 97 7.59 -5.70 17.49
N LEU A 98 6.51 -5.89 18.25
CA LEU A 98 6.21 -7.14 18.93
C LEU A 98 5.37 -8.04 18.02
N SER A 99 5.98 -9.10 17.50
CA SER A 99 5.35 -10.11 16.63
C SER A 99 4.35 -11.04 17.34
N LYS A 100 3.73 -10.60 18.43
CA LYS A 100 2.86 -11.41 19.28
C LYS A 100 1.60 -10.66 19.68
N LEU A 101 0.53 -10.87 18.91
CA LEU A 101 -0.83 -10.76 19.44
C LEU A 101 -1.48 -12.16 19.40
N PRO A 102 -2.11 -12.61 20.49
CA PRO A 102 -2.81 -13.89 20.50
C PRO A 102 -4.18 -13.69 19.85
N VAL A 103 -4.29 -14.01 18.57
CA VAL A 103 -5.58 -14.37 17.98
C VAL A 103 -5.41 -15.73 17.34
N GLU A 104 -6.20 -16.66 17.86
CA GLU A 104 -6.21 -18.08 17.54
C GLU A 104 -6.31 -18.29 16.01
N LYS A 105 -5.42 -19.15 15.49
CA LYS A 105 -5.46 -19.79 14.15
C LYS A 105 -5.27 -18.96 12.88
N SER A 106 -4.93 -17.67 12.94
CA SER A 106 -4.32 -16.97 11.79
C SER A 106 -3.36 -15.88 12.25
N LYS A 107 -2.05 -16.13 12.13
CA LYS A 107 -1.01 -15.14 12.41
C LYS A 107 -1.07 -14.04 11.35
N VAL A 108 -1.85 -12.99 11.56
CA VAL A 108 -1.74 -11.74 10.81
C VAL A 108 -0.71 -10.89 11.54
N ALA A 109 0.52 -10.88 11.04
CA ALA A 109 1.54 -9.93 11.48
C ALA A 109 1.47 -8.69 10.58
N ILE A 110 1.37 -7.51 11.18
CA ILE A 110 1.56 -6.24 10.45
C ILE A 110 3.07 -6.09 10.22
N VAL A 111 3.54 -6.48 9.05
CA VAL A 111 4.96 -6.35 8.67
C VAL A 111 5.15 -5.09 7.83
N LEU A 112 5.61 -4.03 8.48
CA LEU A 112 6.05 -2.82 7.78
C LEU A 112 7.47 -3.03 7.25
N GLY A 113 7.62 -3.15 5.92
CA GLY A 113 8.89 -3.39 5.23
C GLY A 113 9.89 -2.22 5.27
N ARG A 114 10.25 -1.67 4.11
CA ARG A 114 11.20 -0.54 4.01
C ARG A 114 10.58 0.79 3.59
N GLY A 115 9.30 0.81 3.20
CA GLY A 115 8.65 2.05 2.76
C GLY A 115 9.37 2.71 1.57
N ARG A 116 9.92 1.93 0.62
CA ARG A 116 10.63 2.46 -0.56
C ARG A 116 9.98 1.96 -1.84
N CYS A 117 9.84 2.83 -2.84
CA CYS A 117 9.52 2.45 -4.22
C CYS A 117 10.84 2.17 -4.94
N THR A 118 11.29 0.92 -4.92
CA THR A 118 12.43 0.49 -5.73
C THR A 118 11.91 -0.44 -6.80
N TYR A 119 12.30 -0.22 -8.05
CA TYR A 119 11.99 -1.14 -9.14
C TYR A 119 12.39 -2.57 -8.76
N VAL A 120 11.45 -3.51 -8.97
CA VAL A 120 11.57 -4.95 -8.62
C VAL A 120 12.78 -5.63 -9.28
N ARG A 121 13.41 -4.97 -10.26
CA ARG A 121 14.61 -5.39 -11.00
C ARG A 121 15.80 -5.80 -10.11
N ARG A 122 15.85 -5.37 -8.84
CA ARG A 122 16.91 -5.79 -7.90
C ARG A 122 16.74 -7.23 -7.38
N PHE A 123 15.55 -7.79 -7.53
CA PHE A 123 15.15 -9.09 -6.97
C PHE A 123 14.63 -10.06 -8.02
N VAL A 124 14.40 -9.59 -9.24
CA VAL A 124 13.86 -10.37 -10.36
C VAL A 124 14.85 -10.26 -11.52
N SER A 125 15.29 -11.39 -12.06
CA SER A 125 16.23 -11.44 -13.19
C SER A 125 15.62 -10.74 -14.42
N SER A 126 16.47 -10.17 -15.28
CA SER A 126 16.03 -9.52 -16.52
C SER A 126 15.12 -10.41 -17.37
N THR A 127 15.37 -11.72 -17.37
CA THR A 127 14.58 -12.73 -18.10
C THR A 127 13.13 -12.88 -17.63
N SER A 128 12.78 -12.47 -16.42
CA SER A 128 11.40 -12.55 -15.90
C SER A 128 10.58 -11.28 -16.17
N ILE A 129 11.21 -10.24 -16.73
CA ILE A 129 10.57 -8.95 -17.06
C ILE A 129 10.08 -8.96 -18.52
N ASP A 130 10.72 -9.76 -19.38
CA ASP A 130 10.45 -9.84 -20.82
C ASP A 130 9.35 -10.86 -21.19
N GLY A 131 8.84 -11.62 -20.20
CA GLY A 131 7.66 -12.46 -20.36
C GLY A 131 6.41 -11.59 -20.33
N GLY A 132 6.00 -11.11 -21.51
CA GLY A 132 4.82 -10.26 -21.70
C GLY A 132 3.58 -10.78 -20.96
N PHE A 133 2.82 -9.83 -20.41
CA PHE A 133 1.49 -10.04 -19.84
C PHE A 133 0.49 -10.52 -20.89
#